data_AF-A0A368FBE2-F1
#
_entry.id   AF-A0A368FBE2-F1
#
_cell.length_a   1.000
_cell.length_b   1.000
_cell.length_c   1.000
_cell.angle_alpha   90.00
_cell.angle_beta   90.00
_cell.angle_gamma   90.00
#
_symmetry.space_group_name_H-M   'P 1'
#
loop_
_entity.id
_entity.type
_entity.pdbx_description
1 polymer ?
#
loop_
_entity_poly.entity_id
_entity_poly.type
_entity_poly.pdbx_seq_one_letter_code
_entity_poly.pdbx_strand_id
1 'polypeptide(L)' 'MKKLHESAPPRTIRHFHYMAWPDFGVPDHPEGIIRFALKYRSRIPHSPQNRPTIVHCR' A
#
# COMPACT_ATOMS: atom_id res chain seq x y z
N MET A 1 0.59 35.31 -5.75
CA MET A 1 1.41 34.37 -6.53
C MET A 1 1.70 33.16 -5.65
N LYS A 2 1.10 31.99 -5.94
CA LYS A 2 1.43 30.75 -5.22
C LYS A 2 2.86 30.38 -5.59
N LYS A 3 3.78 30.31 -4.62
CA LYS A 3 5.14 29.82 -4.86
C LYS A 3 5.05 28.50 -5.60
N LEU A 4 5.67 28.43 -6.79
CA LEU A 4 5.97 27.18 -7.47
C LEU A 4 6.63 26.29 -6.43
N HIS A 5 6.04 25.12 -6.20
CA HIS A 5 6.57 24.09 -5.33
C HIS A 5 8.04 23.88 -5.72
N GLU A 6 8.94 24.35 -4.85
CA GLU A 6 10.35 23.96 -4.89
C GLU A 6 10.34 22.45 -5.08
N SER A 7 10.88 21.99 -6.21
CA SER A 7 10.66 20.63 -6.68
C SER A 7 11.21 19.67 -5.64
N ALA A 8 10.32 19.17 -4.77
CA ALA A 8 10.68 18.22 -3.73
C ALA A 8 11.47 17.08 -4.37
N PRO A 9 12.50 16.57 -3.69
CA PRO A 9 13.30 15.49 -4.24
C PRO A 9 12.39 14.32 -4.65
N PRO A 10 12.69 13.65 -5.78
CA PRO A 10 11.90 12.52 -6.23
C PRO A 10 11.82 11.46 -5.14
N ARG A 11 10.65 10.83 -5.01
CA ARG A 11 10.39 9.80 -4.01
C ARG A 11 9.97 8.49 -4.67
N THR A 12 10.47 7.38 -4.15
CA THR A 12 10.05 6.05 -4.57
C THR A 12 8.73 5.68 -3.89
N ILE A 13 7.71 5.36 -4.69
CA ILE A 13 6.43 4.84 -4.20
C ILE A 13 6.37 3.34 -4.42
N ARG A 14 5.94 2.61 -3.38
CA ARG A 14 5.77 1.17 -3.42
C ARG A 14 4.28 0.88 -3.39
N HIS A 15 3.75 0.43 -4.51
CA HIS A 15 2.34 0.12 -4.67
C HIS A 15 2.12 -1.39 -4.55
N PHE A 16 1.18 -1.77 -3.68
CA PHE A 16 0.79 -3.16 -3.47
C PHE A 16 -0.67 -3.31 -3.89
N HIS A 17 -0.93 -4.18 -4.85
CA HIS A 17 -2.27 -4.38 -5.40
C HIS A 17 -2.73 -5.82 -5.19
N TYR A 18 -3.79 -6.00 -4.42
CA TYR A 18 -4.43 -7.30 -4.21
C TYR A 18 -5.54 -7.50 -5.23
N MET A 19 -5.28 -8.29 -6.28
CA MET A 19 -6.19 -8.49 -7.42
C MET A 19 -7.06 -9.76 -7.30
N ALA A 20 -6.87 -10.55 -6.25
CA ALA A 20 -7.58 -11.81 -6.04
C ALA A 20 -8.86 -11.64 -5.21
N TRP A 21 -9.26 -10.41 -4.88
CA TRP A 21 -10.55 -10.16 -4.25
C TRP A 21 -11.65 -10.24 -5.33
N PRO A 22 -12.66 -11.12 -5.19
CA PRO A 22 -13.70 -11.27 -6.20
C PRO A 22 -14.63 -10.06 -6.26
N ASP A 23 -15.21 -9.79 -7.43
CA ASP A 23 -16.18 -8.69 -7.58
C ASP A 23 -17.44 -8.89 -6.71
N PHE A 24 -17.82 -10.15 -6.47
CA PHE A 24 -18.96 -10.52 -5.64
C PHE A 24 -18.50 -11.39 -4.46
N GLY A 25 -18.67 -10.87 -3.24
CA GLY A 25 -18.35 -11.60 -2.02
C GLY A 25 -16.92 -11.38 -1.52
N VAL A 26 -16.34 -12.44 -0.97
CA VAL A 26 -15.02 -12.44 -0.33
C VAL A 26 -14.20 -13.64 -0.82
N PRO A 27 -12.86 -13.61 -0.70
CA PRO A 27 -12.04 -14.79 -0.99
C PRO A 27 -12.46 -16.01 -0.17
N ASP A 28 -12.53 -17.19 -0.78
CA ASP A 28 -12.90 -18.46 -0.12
C ASP A 28 -11.95 -18.85 1.01
N HIS A 29 -10.68 -18.43 0.89
CA HIS A 29 -9.61 -18.74 1.84
C HIS A 29 -8.83 -17.48 2.23
N PRO A 30 -8.48 -17.30 3.52
CA PRO A 30 -7.79 -16.12 4.00
C PRO A 30 -6.30 -16.08 3.63
N GLU A 31 -5.74 -17.18 3.12
CA GLU A 31 -4.30 -17.31 2.89
C GLU A 31 -3.75 -16.28 1.89
N GLY A 32 -4.52 -15.95 0.86
CA GLY A 32 -4.13 -14.94 -0.13
C GLY A 32 -3.92 -13.56 0.52
N ILE A 33 -4.89 -13.10 1.30
CA ILE A 33 -4.83 -11.79 1.94
C ILE A 33 -3.79 -11.76 3.07
N ILE A 34 -3.63 -12.85 3.82
CA ILE A 34 -2.58 -12.98 4.85
C ILE A 34 -1.20 -12.89 4.21
N ARG A 35 -0.95 -13.65 3.14
CA ARG A 35 0.34 -13.62 2.43
C ARG A 35 0.63 -12.26 1.83
N PHE A 36 -0.39 -11.56 1.34
CA PHE A 36 -0.27 -10.18 0.86
C PHE A 36 0.12 -9.21 2.00
N ALA A 37 -0.55 -9.29 3.15
CA ALA A 37 -0.23 -8.47 4.31
C ALA A 37 1.19 -8.72 4.85
N LEU A 38 1.61 -10.00 4.90
CA LEU A 38 2.98 -10.39 5.27
C LEU A 38 4.01 -9.85 4.27
N LYS A 39 3.73 -9.93 2.96
CA LYS A 39 4.58 -9.34 1.92
C LYS A 39 4.70 -7.82 2.12
N TYR A 40 3.61 -7.12 2.37
CA TYR A 40 3.63 -5.69 2.69
C TYR A 40 4.51 -5.40 3.92
N ARG A 41 4.33 -6.14 5.03
CA ARG A 41 5.12 -5.94 6.27
C ARG A 41 6.60 -6.28 6.13
N SER A 42 6.95 -7.31 5.36
CA SER A 42 8.34 -7.64 5.06
C SER A 42 9.05 -6.54 4.27
N ARG A 43 8.29 -5.84 3.43
CA ARG A 43 8.78 -4.74 2.61
C ARG A 43 8.81 -3.44 3.41
N ILE A 44 7.82 -3.17 4.25
CA ILE A 44 7.69 -1.97 5.09
C ILE A 44 7.58 -2.41 6.56
N PRO A 45 8.72 -2.74 7.22
CA PRO A 45 8.74 -3.11 8.63
C PRO A 45 8.30 -1.93 9.50
N HIS A 46 7.78 -2.21 10.70
CA HIS A 46 7.32 -1.16 11.62
C HIS A 46 8.49 -0.25 12.02
N SER A 47 8.29 1.06 11.88
CA SER A 47 9.29 2.09 12.19
C SER A 47 8.55 3.40 12.49
N PRO A 48 8.98 4.17 13.51
CA PRO A 48 8.45 5.52 13.77
C PRO A 48 8.68 6.51 12.62
N GLN A 49 9.61 6.22 11.70
CA GLN A 49 9.92 7.05 10.54
C GLN A 49 9.02 6.75 9.34
N ASN A 50 8.21 5.69 9.40
CA ASN A 50 7.28 5.38 8.33
C ASN A 50 6.19 6.44 8.23
N ARG A 51 5.97 6.94 7.01
CA ARG A 51 4.80 7.76 6.71
C ARG A 51 3.54 6.86 6.67
N PRO A 52 2.34 7.44 6.86
CA PRO A 52 1.10 6.70 6.73
C PRO A 52 1.02 5.97 5.39
N THR A 53 0.59 4.71 5.42
CA THR A 53 0.31 3.95 4.21
C THR A 53 -1.09 4.26 3.74
N ILE A 54 -1.21 4.63 2.47
CA ILE A 54 -2.50 4.87 1.81
C ILE A 54 -3.09 3.51 1.43
N VAL A 55 -4.33 3.26 1.86
CA VAL A 55 -5.10 2.07 1.49
C VAL A 55 -6.41 2.55 0.88
N HIS A 56 -6.79 1.99 -0.26
CA HIS A 56 -8.07 2.26 -0.90
C HIS A 56 -8.66 0.96 -1.47
N CYS A 57 -9.98 0.93 -1.60
CA CYS A 57 -10.74 -0.05 -2.37
C CYS A 57 -11.62 0.71 -3.38
N ARG A 58 -12.41 -0.01 -4.19
CA ARG A 58 -13.51 0.62 -4.93
C ARG A 58 -14.68 0.88 -4.00
#